data_AF-A0A7J9EPZ6-F1
#
_entry.id   AF-A0A7J9EPZ6-F1
#
_cell.length_a   1.000
_cell.length_b   1.000
_cell.length_c   1.000
_cell.angle_alpha   90.00
_cell.angle_beta   90.00
_cell.angle_gamma   90.00
#
_symmetry.space_group_name_H-M   'P 1'
#
loop_
_entity.id
_entity.type
_entity.pdbx_description
1 polymer ?
#
loop_
_entity_poly.entity_id
_entity_poly.type
_entity_poly.pdbx_seq_one_letter_code
_entity_poly.pdbx_strand_id
1 'polypeptide(L)'
;MVATVRCEEIANEKFTGFTANENWCLLEEAVQSGPVAGFGKKLNSILCTSLSEYDAEATYFEEGVRSAKRKQLEEKLLQLVQPAYLSMLGHLRSGTLEKFKEAFEEALNGGEGFSLAARNCTQSYMALFDERCTDANVELANWDCSKVRDKLRRDIDTHVASVCAAKLLELTSSYEAKLNEALAGPVEALLDGANNETWPSIKKLLQRETVSAVSGLSSALSGFEMDAKDKEKMLTSLQDYARGVVEAKAREEAGRVLIRMKDRFSTLFSHDSDSMPRVWTGKEDIRAITKTARSASLKLLSVMAAIRLDDDVDNIENTLTSALVDTKSNAAVADKSITTFDPLASSSWEQVPPAKTLITPVQCKSLWRQFRGSQQA
;
A
#
# COMPACT_ATOMS: atom_id res chain seq x y z
N MET A 1 71.27 -11.77 -21.40
CA MET A 1 71.30 -10.40 -20.84
C MET A 1 70.92 -9.35 -21.88
N VAL A 2 71.59 -9.25 -23.03
CA VAL A 2 71.27 -8.26 -24.09
C VAL A 2 69.85 -8.41 -24.64
N ALA A 3 69.43 -9.64 -25.00
CA ALA A 3 68.07 -9.89 -25.52
C ALA A 3 66.97 -9.49 -24.52
N THR A 4 67.20 -9.67 -23.22
CA THR A 4 66.25 -9.33 -22.15
C THR A 4 66.05 -7.83 -22.05
N VAL A 5 67.14 -7.06 -22.03
CA VAL A 5 67.08 -5.59 -21.98
C VAL A 5 66.42 -5.06 -23.24
N ARG A 6 66.81 -5.57 -24.42
CA ARG A 6 66.26 -5.06 -25.68
C ARG A 6 64.77 -5.38 -25.86
N CYS A 7 64.32 -6.59 -25.52
CA CYS A 7 62.90 -6.94 -25.54
C CYS A 7 62.08 -6.11 -24.53
N GLU A 8 62.68 -5.70 -23.42
CA GLU A 8 62.05 -4.83 -22.43
C GLU A 8 61.94 -3.38 -22.90
N GLU A 9 62.98 -2.85 -23.55
CA GLU A 9 62.94 -1.53 -24.20
C GLU A 9 61.83 -1.47 -25.26
N ILE A 10 61.77 -2.46 -26.15
CA ILE A 10 60.73 -2.55 -27.19
C ILE A 10 59.34 -2.61 -26.53
N ALA A 11 59.15 -3.43 -25.50
CA ALA A 11 57.87 -3.52 -24.79
C ALA A 11 57.46 -2.18 -24.17
N ASN A 12 58.38 -1.49 -23.51
CA ASN A 12 58.09 -0.18 -22.93
C ASN A 12 57.81 0.88 -24.01
N GLU A 13 58.51 0.84 -25.14
CA GLU A 13 58.25 1.72 -26.29
C GLU A 13 56.84 1.49 -26.84
N LYS A 14 56.42 0.24 -27.09
CA LYS A 14 55.05 -0.07 -27.54
C LYS A 14 53.99 0.33 -26.52
N PHE A 15 54.26 0.18 -25.22
CA PHE A 15 53.36 0.66 -24.18
C PHE A 15 53.22 2.18 -24.21
N THR A 16 54.32 2.94 -24.32
CA THR A 16 54.26 4.41 -24.43
C THR A 16 53.57 4.86 -25.71
N GLY A 17 53.83 4.18 -26.83
CA GLY A 17 53.14 4.41 -28.10
C GLY A 17 51.64 4.15 -27.99
N PHE A 18 51.23 3.10 -27.28
CA PHE A 18 49.81 2.82 -27.01
C PHE A 18 49.16 3.94 -26.19
N THR A 19 49.82 4.42 -25.12
CA THR A 19 49.27 5.51 -24.30
C THR A 19 49.11 6.83 -25.05
N ALA A 20 49.93 7.06 -26.09
CA ALA A 20 49.83 8.23 -26.96
C ALA A 20 48.99 7.98 -28.22
N ASN A 21 48.38 6.79 -28.36
CA ASN A 21 47.61 6.44 -29.54
C ASN A 21 46.30 7.23 -29.59
N GLU A 22 46.11 8.02 -30.64
CA GLU A 22 44.93 8.88 -30.81
C GLU A 22 43.62 8.08 -30.79
N ASN A 23 43.58 6.89 -31.41
CA ASN A 23 42.38 6.06 -31.40
C ASN A 23 42.06 5.51 -30.01
N TRP A 24 43.09 5.20 -29.20
CA TRP A 24 42.89 4.82 -27.81
C TRP A 24 42.34 5.99 -26.98
N CYS A 25 42.97 7.17 -27.07
CA CYS A 25 42.53 8.35 -26.33
C CYS A 25 41.08 8.74 -26.69
N LEU A 26 40.72 8.73 -27.97
CA LEU A 26 39.36 9.01 -28.42
C LEU A 26 38.36 7.97 -27.92
N LEU A 27 38.75 6.68 -27.89
CA LEU A 27 37.90 5.62 -27.37
C LEU A 27 37.69 5.73 -25.85
N GLU A 28 38.75 6.04 -25.11
CA GLU A 28 38.72 6.24 -23.68
C GLU A 28 37.83 7.43 -23.30
N GLU A 29 37.97 8.57 -23.99
CA GLU A 29 37.15 9.76 -23.80
C GLU A 29 35.68 9.51 -24.15
N ALA A 30 35.42 8.83 -25.28
CA ALA A 30 34.06 8.52 -25.72
C ALA A 30 33.30 7.68 -24.69
N VAL A 31 33.98 6.72 -24.05
CA VAL A 31 33.36 5.88 -23.00
C VAL A 31 33.00 6.70 -21.75
N GLN A 32 33.73 7.76 -21.42
CA GLN A 32 33.34 8.63 -20.28
C GLN A 32 31.99 9.31 -20.50
N SER A 33 31.61 9.53 -21.76
CA SER A 33 30.34 10.17 -22.12
C SER A 33 29.18 9.18 -22.21
N GLY A 34 29.45 7.88 -22.35
CA GLY A 34 28.40 6.87 -22.45
C GLY A 34 28.83 5.59 -23.18
N PRO A 35 27.85 4.72 -23.53
CA PRO A 35 28.16 3.47 -24.18
C PRO A 35 28.61 3.68 -25.64
N VAL A 36 29.76 3.10 -26.01
CA VAL A 36 30.35 3.18 -27.35
C VAL A 36 30.02 1.91 -28.14
N ALA A 37 29.39 2.06 -29.30
CA ALA A 37 29.14 0.94 -30.20
C ALA A 37 30.45 0.40 -30.81
N GLY A 38 30.58 -0.92 -30.84
CA GLY A 38 31.76 -1.63 -31.32
C GLY A 38 32.96 -1.49 -30.40
N PHE A 39 32.75 -1.19 -29.11
CA PHE A 39 33.84 -0.94 -28.15
C PHE A 39 34.87 -2.08 -28.14
N GLY A 40 34.42 -3.33 -28.02
CA GLY A 40 35.31 -4.50 -27.97
C GLY A 40 36.12 -4.64 -29.27
N LYS A 41 35.48 -4.50 -30.43
CA LYS A 41 36.17 -4.56 -31.73
C LYS A 41 37.24 -3.47 -31.88
N LYS A 42 36.91 -2.22 -31.50
CA LYS A 42 37.86 -1.10 -31.54
C LYS A 42 39.03 -1.34 -30.61
N LEU A 43 38.76 -1.74 -29.37
CA LEU A 43 39.78 -2.00 -28.37
C LEU A 43 40.69 -3.17 -28.75
N ASN A 44 40.12 -4.29 -29.21
CA ASN A 44 40.88 -5.44 -29.68
C ASN A 44 41.78 -5.06 -30.87
N SER A 45 41.29 -4.26 -31.81
CA SER A 45 42.10 -3.79 -32.94
C SER A 45 43.33 -3.01 -32.45
N ILE A 46 43.18 -2.08 -31.51
CA ILE A 46 44.28 -1.27 -31.00
C ILE A 46 45.29 -2.14 -30.22
N LEU A 47 44.80 -3.05 -29.37
CA LEU A 47 45.64 -3.98 -28.61
C LEU A 47 46.41 -4.93 -29.54
N CYS A 48 45.74 -5.52 -30.53
CA CYS A 48 46.36 -6.43 -31.50
C CYS A 48 47.41 -5.72 -32.35
N THR A 49 47.18 -4.47 -32.77
CA THR A 49 48.20 -3.67 -33.48
C THR A 49 49.45 -3.48 -32.62
N SER A 50 49.30 -3.06 -31.36
CA SER A 50 50.44 -2.84 -30.45
C SER A 50 51.24 -4.12 -30.20
N LEU A 51 50.56 -5.25 -29.99
CA LEU A 51 51.23 -6.54 -29.79
C LEU A 51 51.89 -7.07 -31.08
N SER A 52 51.29 -6.87 -32.25
CA SER A 52 51.88 -7.29 -33.53
C SER A 52 53.14 -6.49 -33.87
N GLU A 53 53.17 -5.20 -33.56
CA GLU A 53 54.35 -4.35 -33.70
C GLU A 53 55.49 -4.80 -32.77
N TYR A 54 55.16 -5.20 -31.54
CA TYR A 54 56.12 -5.83 -30.64
C TYR A 54 56.68 -7.12 -31.24
N ASP A 55 55.80 -7.99 -31.72
CA ASP A 55 56.18 -9.30 -32.26
C ASP A 55 57.11 -9.15 -33.47
N ALA A 56 56.83 -8.20 -34.36
CA ALA A 56 57.67 -7.89 -35.52
C ALA A 56 59.08 -7.40 -35.11
N GLU A 57 59.17 -6.48 -34.15
CA GLU A 57 60.46 -5.91 -33.73
C GLU A 57 61.27 -6.87 -32.86
N ALA A 58 60.60 -7.74 -32.09
CA ALA A 58 61.25 -8.71 -31.21
C ALA A 58 61.57 -10.06 -31.89
N THR A 59 61.25 -10.22 -33.18
CA THR A 59 61.34 -11.51 -33.92
C THR A 59 62.72 -12.16 -33.87
N TYR A 60 63.80 -11.38 -33.83
CA TYR A 60 65.17 -11.89 -33.88
C TYR A 60 65.77 -12.26 -32.51
N PHE A 61 65.03 -12.09 -31.42
CA PHE A 61 65.50 -12.41 -30.07
C PHE A 61 65.08 -13.81 -29.63
N GLU A 62 65.73 -14.29 -28.57
CA GLU A 62 65.46 -15.60 -27.95
C GLU A 62 63.97 -15.76 -27.60
N GLU A 63 63.38 -16.87 -28.03
CA GLU A 63 61.94 -17.13 -27.95
C GLU A 63 61.37 -17.05 -26.53
N GLY A 64 62.09 -17.62 -25.55
CA GLY A 64 61.68 -17.57 -24.14
C GLY A 64 61.64 -16.14 -23.60
N VAL A 65 62.61 -15.31 -24.02
CA VAL A 65 62.74 -13.92 -23.57
C VAL A 65 61.67 -13.05 -24.22
N ARG A 66 61.49 -13.12 -25.54
CA ARG A 66 60.47 -12.33 -26.25
C ARG A 66 59.06 -12.71 -25.81
N SER A 67 58.78 -14.00 -25.63
CA SER A 67 57.46 -14.46 -25.16
C SER A 67 57.14 -13.98 -23.74
N ALA A 68 58.12 -14.04 -22.83
CA ALA A 68 57.95 -13.56 -21.46
C ALA A 68 57.70 -12.04 -21.42
N LYS A 69 58.45 -11.26 -22.22
CA LYS A 69 58.29 -9.80 -22.28
C LYS A 69 57.01 -9.37 -23.01
N ARG A 70 56.60 -10.11 -24.05
CA ARG A 70 55.30 -9.95 -24.70
C ARG A 70 54.14 -10.10 -23.71
N LYS A 71 54.19 -11.12 -22.87
CA LYS A 71 53.16 -11.34 -21.84
C LYS A 71 53.12 -10.20 -20.80
N GLN A 72 54.28 -9.72 -20.38
CA GLN A 72 54.36 -8.55 -19.49
C GLN A 72 53.77 -7.28 -20.12
N LEU A 73 54.00 -7.06 -21.42
CA LEU A 73 53.38 -5.96 -22.16
C LEU A 73 51.86 -6.11 -22.20
N GLU A 74 51.36 -7.30 -22.55
CA GLU A 74 49.93 -7.61 -22.60
C GLU A 74 49.25 -7.34 -21.25
N GLU A 75 49.83 -7.82 -20.15
CA GLU A 75 49.31 -7.57 -18.79
C GLU A 75 49.26 -6.06 -18.45
N LYS A 76 50.27 -5.29 -18.82
CA LYS A 76 50.29 -3.82 -18.62
C LYS A 76 49.23 -3.10 -19.46
N LEU A 77 49.07 -3.49 -20.73
CA LEU A 77 48.05 -2.91 -21.61
C LEU A 77 46.65 -3.23 -21.09
N LEU A 78 46.41 -4.47 -20.65
CA LEU A 78 45.13 -4.85 -20.05
C LEU A 78 44.85 -4.03 -18.77
N GLN A 79 45.83 -3.80 -17.91
CA GLN A 79 45.66 -2.95 -16.72
C GLN A 79 45.30 -1.50 -17.08
N LEU A 80 45.90 -0.96 -18.16
CA LEU A 80 45.62 0.39 -18.64
C LEU A 80 44.18 0.53 -19.16
N VAL A 81 43.70 -0.44 -19.94
CA VAL A 81 42.39 -0.35 -20.61
C VAL A 81 41.22 -0.80 -19.72
N GLN A 82 41.50 -1.52 -18.63
CA GLN A 82 40.49 -2.07 -17.72
C GLN A 82 39.51 -1.02 -17.16
N PRO A 83 39.94 0.19 -16.73
CA PRO A 83 39.01 1.20 -16.25
C PRO A 83 37.98 1.64 -17.31
N ALA A 84 38.40 1.80 -18.57
CA ALA A 84 37.49 2.13 -19.66
C ALA A 84 36.50 0.99 -19.93
N TYR A 85 36.96 -0.27 -19.93
CA TYR A 85 36.07 -1.43 -20.04
C TYR A 85 35.01 -1.47 -18.93
N LEU A 86 35.42 -1.26 -17.67
CA LEU A 86 34.50 -1.23 -16.53
C LEU A 86 33.50 -0.06 -16.63
N SER A 87 33.95 1.11 -17.11
CA SER A 87 33.07 2.26 -17.37
C SER A 87 32.02 1.93 -18.44
N MET A 88 32.44 1.33 -19.55
CA MET A 88 31.55 0.86 -20.62
C MET A 88 30.46 -0.08 -20.09
N LEU A 89 30.83 -1.08 -19.28
CA LEU A 89 29.86 -1.98 -18.65
C LEU A 89 28.92 -1.26 -17.67
N GLY A 90 29.45 -0.26 -16.95
CA GLY A 90 28.68 0.60 -16.07
C GLY A 90 27.56 1.33 -16.82
N HIS A 91 27.89 1.93 -17.96
CA HIS A 91 26.95 2.62 -18.85
C HIS A 91 25.93 1.67 -19.49
N LEU A 92 26.36 0.47 -19.91
CA LEU A 92 25.44 -0.54 -20.42
C LEU A 92 24.41 -0.94 -19.36
N ARG A 93 24.85 -1.16 -18.12
CA ARG A 93 23.95 -1.51 -17.02
C ARG A 93 22.94 -0.40 -16.74
N SER A 94 23.40 0.84 -16.55
CA SER A 94 22.50 1.95 -16.23
C SER A 94 21.53 2.23 -17.38
N GLY A 95 22.02 2.27 -18.63
CA GLY A 95 21.18 2.51 -19.80
C GLY A 95 20.15 1.40 -20.04
N THR A 96 20.50 0.14 -19.79
CA THR A 96 19.54 -0.96 -19.89
C THR A 96 18.50 -0.91 -18.77
N LEU A 97 18.91 -0.58 -17.54
CA LEU A 97 17.99 -0.45 -16.41
C LEU A 97 16.97 0.68 -16.62
N GLU A 98 17.37 1.85 -17.12
CA GLU A 98 16.43 2.94 -17.38
C GLU A 98 15.41 2.56 -18.46
N LYS A 99 15.85 1.94 -19.57
CA LYS A 99 14.92 1.45 -20.60
C LYS A 99 13.98 0.37 -20.08
N PHE A 100 14.46 -0.50 -19.18
CA PHE A 100 13.60 -1.47 -18.51
C PHE A 100 12.50 -0.78 -17.71
N LYS A 101 12.83 0.27 -16.93
CA LYS A 101 11.83 1.01 -16.13
C LYS A 101 10.77 1.65 -17.02
N GLU A 102 11.19 2.32 -18.10
CA GLU A 102 10.28 2.98 -19.05
C GLU A 102 9.30 1.96 -19.68
N ALA A 103 9.83 0.85 -20.21
CA ALA A 103 8.99 -0.17 -20.84
C ALA A 103 8.11 -0.92 -19.83
N PHE A 104 8.60 -1.14 -18.61
CA PHE A 104 7.81 -1.76 -17.56
C PHE A 104 6.64 -0.86 -17.15
N GLU A 105 6.86 0.44 -17.01
CA GLU A 105 5.80 1.41 -16.76
C GLU A 105 4.78 1.47 -17.91
N GLU A 106 5.25 1.49 -19.16
CA GLU A 106 4.38 1.47 -20.35
C GLU A 106 3.52 0.20 -20.41
N ALA A 107 4.10 -0.97 -20.13
CA ALA A 107 3.37 -2.24 -20.07
C ALA A 107 2.26 -2.23 -19.01
N LEU A 108 2.56 -1.71 -17.80
CA LEU A 108 1.57 -1.57 -16.74
C LEU A 108 0.44 -0.59 -17.11
N ASN A 109 0.79 0.54 -17.72
CA ASN A 109 -0.19 1.53 -18.20
C ASN A 109 -1.03 0.99 -19.38
N GLY A 110 -0.47 0.07 -20.17
CA GLY A 110 -1.15 -0.67 -21.23
C GLY A 110 -2.12 -1.74 -20.74
N GLY A 111 -2.22 -1.95 -19.42
CA GLY A 111 -3.14 -2.91 -18.81
C GLY A 111 -2.61 -4.35 -18.77
N GLU A 112 -1.32 -4.57 -19.03
CA GLU A 112 -0.71 -5.88 -18.85
C GLU A 112 -0.69 -6.27 -17.36
N GLY A 113 -0.93 -7.55 -17.05
CA GLY A 113 -0.88 -8.04 -15.67
C GLY A 113 0.52 -7.84 -15.07
N PHE A 114 0.61 -7.38 -13.82
CA PHE A 114 1.86 -6.97 -13.18
C PHE A 114 2.99 -8.01 -13.30
N SER A 115 2.72 -9.26 -12.93
CA SER A 115 3.73 -10.33 -13.00
C SER A 115 4.13 -10.70 -14.42
N LEU A 116 3.19 -10.62 -15.37
CA LEU A 116 3.48 -10.88 -16.79
C LEU A 116 4.38 -9.79 -17.36
N ALA A 117 4.03 -8.53 -17.13
CA ALA A 117 4.83 -7.36 -17.54
C ALA A 117 6.25 -7.43 -16.93
N ALA A 118 6.35 -7.72 -15.63
CA ALA A 118 7.64 -7.83 -14.94
C ALA A 118 8.51 -8.94 -15.55
N ARG A 119 7.94 -10.11 -15.82
CA ARG A 119 8.65 -11.25 -16.40
C ARG A 119 9.11 -10.97 -17.82
N ASN A 120 8.20 -10.47 -18.67
CA ASN A 120 8.47 -10.17 -20.08
C ASN A 120 9.54 -9.09 -20.23
N CYS A 121 9.38 -7.97 -19.51
CA CYS A 121 10.36 -6.88 -19.52
C CYS A 121 11.71 -7.37 -19.00
N THR A 122 11.73 -8.10 -17.88
CA THR A 122 13.00 -8.58 -17.33
C THR A 122 13.72 -9.51 -18.31
N GLN A 123 13.00 -10.45 -18.94
CA GLN A 123 13.59 -11.34 -19.93
C GLN A 123 14.16 -10.58 -21.14
N SER A 124 13.39 -9.63 -21.68
CA SER A 124 13.79 -8.82 -22.83
C SER A 124 15.04 -7.99 -22.54
N TYR A 125 15.06 -7.27 -21.42
CA TYR A 125 16.17 -6.37 -21.11
C TYR A 125 17.42 -7.11 -20.59
N MET A 126 17.27 -8.29 -19.98
CA MET A 126 18.42 -9.15 -19.70
C MET A 126 19.03 -9.69 -20.99
N ALA A 127 18.23 -10.11 -21.96
CA ALA A 127 18.73 -10.54 -23.27
C ALA A 127 19.41 -9.40 -24.04
N LEU A 128 18.85 -8.19 -24.00
CA LEU A 128 19.45 -6.99 -24.58
C LEU A 128 20.80 -6.66 -23.94
N PHE A 129 20.91 -6.81 -22.62
CA PHE A 129 22.19 -6.63 -21.93
C PHE A 129 23.22 -7.68 -22.37
N ASP A 130 22.81 -8.95 -22.41
CA ASP A 130 23.67 -10.07 -22.81
C ASP A 130 24.21 -9.85 -24.24
N GLU A 131 23.36 -9.42 -25.18
CA GLU A 131 23.76 -9.05 -26.54
C GLU A 131 24.79 -7.91 -26.54
N ARG A 132 24.53 -6.81 -25.82
CA ARG A 132 25.44 -5.65 -25.76
C ARG A 132 26.78 -5.98 -25.08
N CYS A 133 26.78 -6.92 -24.14
CA CYS A 133 28.01 -7.41 -23.53
C CYS A 133 28.90 -8.16 -24.52
N THR A 134 28.32 -8.88 -25.50
CA THR A 134 29.13 -9.53 -26.55
C THR A 134 29.88 -8.51 -27.41
N ASP A 135 29.31 -7.33 -27.66
CA ASP A 135 29.96 -6.25 -28.43
C ASP A 135 31.13 -5.60 -27.66
N ALA A 136 31.13 -5.70 -26.33
CA ALA A 136 32.18 -5.20 -25.45
C ALA A 136 33.31 -6.22 -25.19
N ASN A 137 33.24 -7.43 -25.75
CA ASN A 137 34.20 -8.50 -25.48
C ASN A 137 35.64 -8.13 -25.88
N VAL A 138 36.58 -8.33 -24.95
CA VAL A 138 38.02 -8.11 -25.14
C VAL A 138 38.70 -9.47 -25.28
N GLU A 139 39.12 -9.84 -26.48
CA GLU A 139 39.61 -11.20 -26.80
C GLU A 139 40.88 -11.58 -26.03
N LEU A 140 41.73 -10.59 -25.76
CA LEU A 140 42.99 -10.76 -25.03
C LEU A 140 42.79 -10.92 -23.52
N ALA A 141 41.58 -10.67 -23.01
CA ALA A 141 41.29 -10.75 -21.59
C ALA A 141 40.20 -11.79 -21.30
N ASN A 142 40.38 -12.56 -20.22
CA ASN A 142 39.32 -13.42 -19.68
C ASN A 142 38.31 -12.62 -18.84
N TRP A 143 38.01 -11.38 -19.23
CA TRP A 143 37.04 -10.54 -18.52
C TRP A 143 35.63 -10.94 -18.92
N ASP A 144 34.78 -11.19 -17.92
CA ASP A 144 33.38 -11.48 -18.14
C ASP A 144 32.48 -10.33 -17.68
N CYS A 145 31.24 -10.35 -18.17
CA CYS A 145 30.20 -9.42 -17.77
C CYS A 145 29.31 -9.95 -16.64
N SER A 146 29.62 -11.13 -16.07
CA SER A 146 28.73 -11.87 -15.15
C SER A 146 28.38 -11.06 -13.92
N LYS A 147 29.38 -10.43 -13.28
CA LYS A 147 29.16 -9.61 -12.07
C LYS A 147 28.27 -8.40 -12.34
N VAL A 148 28.40 -7.78 -13.52
CA VAL A 148 27.60 -6.60 -13.90
C VAL A 148 26.19 -7.04 -14.26
N ARG A 149 26.05 -8.19 -14.94
CA ARG A 149 24.78 -8.84 -15.26
C ARG A 149 24.00 -9.20 -13.99
N ASP A 150 24.64 -9.82 -13.01
CA ASP A 150 24.02 -10.18 -11.73
C ASP A 150 23.62 -8.93 -10.94
N LYS A 151 24.39 -7.85 -11.07
CA LYS A 151 24.02 -6.56 -10.49
C LYS A 151 22.79 -5.97 -11.18
N LEU A 152 22.75 -5.96 -12.51
CA LEU A 152 21.57 -5.53 -13.27
C LEU A 152 20.33 -6.30 -12.84
N ARG A 153 20.43 -7.64 -12.75
CA ARG A 153 19.32 -8.48 -12.34
C ARG A 153 18.78 -8.09 -10.96
N ARG A 154 19.67 -7.91 -9.98
CA ARG A 154 19.29 -7.45 -8.63
C ARG A 154 18.67 -6.06 -8.62
N ASP A 155 19.18 -5.13 -9.43
CA ASP A 155 18.61 -3.78 -9.53
C ASP A 155 17.20 -3.82 -10.14
N ILE A 156 16.99 -4.65 -11.18
CA ILE A 156 15.67 -4.91 -11.77
C ILE A 156 14.72 -5.52 -10.74
N ASP A 157 15.13 -6.60 -10.08
CA ASP A 157 14.29 -7.28 -9.09
C ASP A 157 13.92 -6.34 -7.92
N THR A 158 14.86 -5.48 -7.49
CA THR A 158 14.62 -4.44 -6.47
C THR A 158 13.60 -3.41 -6.94
N HIS A 159 13.71 -2.95 -8.19
CA HIS A 159 12.76 -2.00 -8.77
C HIS A 159 11.36 -2.62 -8.89
N VAL A 160 11.26 -3.84 -9.42
CA VAL A 160 10.00 -4.59 -9.52
C VAL A 160 9.35 -4.75 -8.15
N ALA A 161 10.11 -5.12 -7.12
CA ALA A 161 9.59 -5.24 -5.76
C ALA A 161 9.06 -3.89 -5.21
N SER A 162 9.77 -2.79 -5.48
CA SER A 162 9.34 -1.44 -5.08
C SER A 162 8.04 -1.03 -5.77
N VAL A 163 7.93 -1.25 -7.08
CA VAL A 163 6.70 -0.92 -7.84
C VAL A 163 5.54 -1.82 -7.41
N CYS A 164 5.80 -3.10 -7.15
CA CYS A 164 4.81 -4.04 -6.63
C CYS A 164 4.21 -3.53 -5.31
N ALA A 165 5.08 -3.19 -4.34
CA ALA A 165 4.66 -2.66 -3.06
C ALA A 165 3.83 -1.37 -3.19
N ALA A 166 4.27 -0.44 -4.04
CA ALA A 166 3.55 0.81 -4.30
C ALA A 166 2.15 0.56 -4.90
N LYS A 167 2.06 -0.33 -5.90
CA LYS A 167 0.79 -0.67 -6.56
C LYS A 167 -0.18 -1.41 -5.64
N LEU A 168 0.32 -2.30 -4.78
CA LEU A 168 -0.49 -2.99 -3.79
C LEU A 168 -1.05 -2.02 -2.73
N LEU A 169 -0.25 -1.05 -2.29
CA LEU A 169 -0.72 0.01 -1.39
C LEU A 169 -1.78 0.88 -2.06
N GLU A 170 -1.53 1.36 -3.28
CA GLU A 170 -2.48 2.15 -4.07
C GLU A 170 -3.82 1.41 -4.23
N LEU A 171 -3.76 0.13 -4.58
CA LEU A 171 -4.93 -0.72 -4.75
C LEU A 171 -5.71 -0.86 -3.44
N THR A 172 -5.02 -1.14 -2.33
CA THR A 172 -5.64 -1.29 -1.00
C THR A 172 -6.35 -0.01 -0.60
N SER A 173 -5.66 1.14 -0.67
CA SER A 173 -6.25 2.43 -0.33
C SER A 173 -7.44 2.80 -1.23
N SER A 174 -7.42 2.42 -2.51
CA SER A 174 -8.55 2.66 -3.40
C SER A 174 -9.81 1.87 -3.00
N TYR A 175 -9.66 0.64 -2.53
CA TYR A 175 -10.77 -0.18 -2.05
C TYR A 175 -11.25 0.25 -0.66
N GLU A 176 -10.34 0.66 0.22
CA GLU A 176 -10.68 1.29 1.50
C GLU A 176 -11.51 2.57 1.29
N ALA A 177 -11.08 3.45 0.38
CA ALA A 177 -11.82 4.67 0.06
C ALA A 177 -13.23 4.37 -0.46
N LYS A 178 -13.37 3.40 -1.38
CA LYS A 178 -14.68 2.95 -1.91
C LYS A 178 -15.57 2.39 -0.81
N LEU A 179 -15.02 1.58 0.10
CA LEU A 179 -15.76 1.06 1.25
C LEU A 179 -16.22 2.17 2.19
N ASN A 180 -15.34 3.13 2.47
CA ASN A 180 -15.69 4.26 3.32
C ASN A 180 -16.83 5.08 2.69
N GLU A 181 -16.78 5.35 1.39
CA GLU A 181 -17.85 6.05 0.68
C GLU A 181 -19.19 5.27 0.71
N ALA A 182 -19.13 3.95 0.47
CA ALA A 182 -20.31 3.08 0.44
C ALA A 182 -20.93 2.84 1.82
N LEU A 183 -20.14 2.91 2.91
CA LEU A 183 -20.60 2.60 4.26
C LEU A 183 -20.93 3.86 5.08
N ALA A 184 -20.08 4.89 5.04
CA ALA A 184 -20.14 5.99 5.99
C ALA A 184 -21.49 6.73 5.99
N GLY A 185 -21.93 7.20 4.82
CA GLY A 185 -23.19 7.94 4.68
C GLY A 185 -24.42 7.09 4.97
N PRO A 186 -24.56 5.88 4.38
CA PRO A 186 -25.70 5.01 4.67
C PRO A 186 -25.78 4.55 6.13
N VAL A 187 -24.65 4.30 6.80
CA VAL A 187 -24.64 3.97 8.23
C VAL A 187 -25.15 5.14 9.08
N GLU A 188 -24.70 6.37 8.79
CA GLU A 188 -25.19 7.57 9.46
C GLU A 188 -26.72 7.72 9.30
N ALA A 189 -27.23 7.56 8.08
CA ALA A 189 -28.66 7.65 7.79
C ALA A 189 -29.48 6.56 8.50
N LEU A 190 -28.96 5.32 8.57
CA LEU A 190 -29.62 4.23 9.29
C LEU A 190 -29.66 4.50 10.80
N LEU A 191 -28.56 4.99 11.38
CA LEU A 191 -28.48 5.37 12.79
C LEU A 191 -29.45 6.50 13.13
N ASP A 192 -29.71 7.43 12.20
CA ASP A 192 -30.75 8.46 12.33
C ASP A 192 -32.17 7.90 12.34
N GLY A 193 -32.42 6.85 11.56
CA GLY A 193 -33.71 6.16 11.53
C GLY A 193 -34.09 5.58 12.90
N ALA A 194 -33.13 5.00 13.62
CA ALA A 194 -33.25 4.48 14.98
C ALA A 194 -34.53 3.67 15.25
N ASN A 195 -34.67 2.58 14.52
CA ASN A 195 -35.70 1.57 14.68
C ASN A 195 -35.10 0.19 15.02
N ASN A 196 -35.94 -0.83 15.16
CA ASN A 196 -35.50 -2.21 15.47
C ASN A 196 -34.62 -2.81 14.37
N GLU A 197 -34.80 -2.36 13.12
CA GLU A 197 -34.09 -2.85 11.95
C GLU A 197 -32.77 -2.11 11.68
N THR A 198 -32.40 -1.13 12.52
CA THR A 198 -31.20 -0.28 12.29
C THR A 198 -29.93 -1.13 12.19
N TRP A 199 -29.62 -1.89 13.24
CA TRP A 199 -28.43 -2.73 13.29
C TRP A 199 -28.49 -3.93 12.33
N PRO A 200 -29.63 -4.64 12.18
CA PRO A 200 -29.80 -5.63 11.12
C PRO A 200 -29.53 -5.09 9.71
N SER A 201 -30.01 -3.88 9.41
CA SER A 201 -29.80 -3.21 8.11
C SER A 201 -28.33 -2.81 7.93
N ILE A 202 -27.67 -2.29 8.97
CA ILE A 202 -26.23 -1.99 8.97
C ILE A 202 -25.41 -3.28 8.74
N LYS A 203 -25.75 -4.39 9.40
CA LYS A 203 -25.08 -5.68 9.22
C LYS A 203 -25.21 -6.19 7.78
N LYS A 204 -26.41 -6.12 7.21
CA LYS A 204 -26.66 -6.50 5.81
C LYS A 204 -25.90 -5.62 4.82
N LEU A 205 -25.86 -4.31 5.06
CA LEU A 205 -25.08 -3.37 4.28
C LEU A 205 -23.58 -3.69 4.36
N LEU A 206 -23.03 -3.79 5.57
CA LEU A 206 -21.63 -4.12 5.82
C LEU A 206 -21.23 -5.41 5.10
N GLN A 207 -22.02 -6.48 5.24
CA GLN A 207 -21.76 -7.74 4.57
C GLN A 207 -21.76 -7.59 3.04
N ARG A 208 -22.75 -6.90 2.46
CA ARG A 208 -22.86 -6.71 1.01
C ARG A 208 -21.66 -5.96 0.44
N GLU A 209 -21.33 -4.81 1.01
CA GLU A 209 -20.24 -3.97 0.53
C GLU A 209 -18.88 -4.63 0.75
N THR A 210 -18.69 -5.30 1.91
CA THR A 210 -17.43 -6.00 2.22
C THR A 210 -17.20 -7.16 1.26
N VAL A 211 -18.21 -7.99 1.00
CA VAL A 211 -18.09 -9.12 0.04
C VAL A 211 -17.78 -8.60 -1.36
N SER A 212 -18.44 -7.52 -1.79
CA SER A 212 -18.17 -6.89 -3.10
C SER A 212 -16.74 -6.36 -3.18
N ALA A 213 -16.28 -5.61 -2.18
CA ALA A 213 -14.93 -5.05 -2.15
C ALA A 213 -13.83 -6.11 -2.06
N VAL A 214 -14.02 -7.15 -1.22
CA VAL A 214 -13.09 -8.28 -1.10
C VAL A 214 -13.01 -9.08 -2.40
N SER A 215 -14.14 -9.31 -3.08
CA SER A 215 -14.15 -9.97 -4.38
C SER A 215 -13.42 -9.14 -5.44
N GLY A 216 -13.69 -7.83 -5.50
CA GLY A 216 -13.00 -6.91 -6.40
C GLY A 216 -11.49 -6.85 -6.15
N LEU A 217 -11.08 -6.71 -4.89
CA LEU A 217 -9.66 -6.70 -4.51
C LEU A 217 -9.01 -8.04 -4.86
N SER A 218 -9.64 -9.18 -4.54
CA SER A 218 -9.11 -10.51 -4.86
C SER A 218 -8.89 -10.73 -6.36
N SER A 219 -9.80 -10.20 -7.19
CA SER A 219 -9.67 -10.21 -8.65
C SER A 219 -8.55 -9.28 -9.12
N ALA A 220 -8.41 -8.08 -8.57
CA ALA A 220 -7.33 -7.18 -8.94
C ALA A 220 -5.95 -7.71 -8.52
N LEU A 221 -5.88 -8.43 -7.40
CA LEU A 221 -4.67 -9.09 -6.92
C LEU A 221 -4.25 -10.31 -7.76
N SER A 222 -5.11 -10.87 -8.63
CA SER A 222 -4.73 -12.04 -9.43
C SER A 222 -3.65 -11.74 -10.47
N GLY A 223 -3.44 -10.47 -10.83
CA GLY A 223 -2.34 -10.03 -11.69
C GLY A 223 -0.98 -10.01 -11.00
N PHE A 224 -0.95 -10.20 -9.67
CA PHE A 224 0.24 -10.23 -8.85
C PHE A 224 0.49 -11.68 -8.40
N GLU A 225 1.69 -12.22 -8.68
CA GLU A 225 2.16 -13.52 -8.18
C GLU A 225 2.48 -13.41 -6.68
N MET A 226 1.42 -13.30 -5.86
CA MET A 226 1.52 -13.18 -4.41
C MET A 226 1.39 -14.53 -3.72
N ASP A 227 2.04 -14.64 -2.56
CA ASP A 227 1.81 -15.76 -1.65
C ASP A 227 0.36 -15.76 -1.14
N ALA A 228 -0.19 -16.97 -0.97
CA ALA A 228 -1.58 -17.15 -0.55
C ALA A 228 -1.86 -16.51 0.83
N LYS A 229 -0.89 -16.57 1.75
CA LYS A 229 -1.02 -16.00 3.10
C LYS A 229 -1.01 -14.48 3.08
N ASP A 230 -0.15 -13.88 2.26
CA ASP A 230 -0.09 -12.42 2.14
C ASP A 230 -1.35 -11.88 1.45
N LYS A 231 -1.84 -12.58 0.43
CA LYS A 231 -3.14 -12.27 -0.18
C LYS A 231 -4.27 -12.35 0.84
N GLU A 232 -4.37 -13.43 1.60
CA GLU A 232 -5.38 -13.59 2.64
C GLU A 232 -5.30 -12.47 3.68
N LYS A 233 -4.09 -12.12 4.15
CA LYS A 233 -3.88 -11.02 5.10
C LYS A 233 -4.42 -9.69 4.58
N MET A 234 -4.20 -9.36 3.31
CA MET A 234 -4.74 -8.12 2.70
C MET A 234 -6.26 -8.14 2.59
N LEU A 235 -6.86 -9.29 2.28
CA LEU A 235 -8.31 -9.43 2.23
C LEU A 235 -8.93 -9.29 3.62
N THR A 236 -8.33 -9.90 4.64
CA THR A 236 -8.77 -9.77 6.04
C THR A 236 -8.61 -8.34 6.55
N SER A 237 -7.51 -7.65 6.24
CA SER A 237 -7.35 -6.24 6.63
C SER A 237 -8.41 -5.34 6.01
N LEU A 238 -8.86 -5.63 4.78
CA LEU A 238 -9.96 -4.90 4.16
C LEU A 238 -11.31 -5.16 4.86
N GLN A 239 -11.54 -6.40 5.32
CA GLN A 239 -12.73 -6.74 6.12
C GLN A 239 -12.72 -6.02 7.47
N ASP A 240 -11.56 -5.98 8.14
CA ASP A 240 -11.37 -5.27 9.40
C ASP A 240 -11.55 -3.76 9.21
N TYR A 241 -11.04 -3.20 8.11
CA TYR A 241 -11.26 -1.80 7.76
C TYR A 241 -12.75 -1.49 7.59
N ALA A 242 -13.49 -2.31 6.85
CA ALA A 242 -14.94 -2.13 6.66
C ALA A 242 -15.69 -2.12 8.00
N ARG A 243 -15.36 -3.05 8.91
CA ARG A 243 -15.91 -3.06 10.27
C ARG A 243 -15.52 -1.77 11.03
N GLY A 244 -14.26 -1.37 10.95
CA GLY A 244 -13.74 -0.15 11.57
C GLY A 244 -14.47 1.12 11.13
N VAL A 245 -14.84 1.24 9.85
CA VAL A 245 -15.64 2.37 9.32
C VAL A 245 -16.99 2.46 10.03
N VAL A 246 -17.70 1.33 10.15
CA VAL A 246 -19.01 1.29 10.83
C VAL A 246 -18.88 1.63 12.30
N GLU A 247 -17.89 1.08 12.99
CA GLU A 247 -17.63 1.35 14.41
C GLU A 247 -17.26 2.82 14.66
N ALA A 248 -16.43 3.41 13.78
CA ALA A 248 -16.07 4.82 13.85
C ALA A 248 -17.29 5.71 13.67
N LYS A 249 -18.13 5.43 12.67
CA LYS A 249 -19.36 6.18 12.43
C LYS A 249 -20.35 6.04 13.58
N ALA A 250 -20.55 4.84 14.11
CA ALA A 250 -21.42 4.63 15.27
C ALA A 250 -20.96 5.42 16.49
N ARG A 251 -19.64 5.49 16.74
CA ARG A 251 -19.07 6.30 17.83
C ARG A 251 -19.23 7.80 17.61
N GLU A 252 -19.07 8.26 16.38
CA GLU A 252 -19.31 9.64 15.99
C GLU A 252 -20.78 10.04 16.25
N GLU A 253 -21.74 9.20 15.84
CA GLU A 253 -23.17 9.47 16.06
C GLU A 253 -23.60 9.38 17.51
N ALA A 254 -23.05 8.44 18.27
CA ALA A 254 -23.29 8.34 19.71
C ALA A 254 -22.85 9.63 20.44
N GLY A 255 -21.79 10.30 19.97
CA GLY A 255 -21.36 11.60 20.49
C GLY A 255 -22.39 12.73 20.27
N ARG A 256 -23.24 12.61 19.25
CA ARG A 256 -24.30 13.57 18.90
C ARG A 256 -25.69 13.20 19.40
N VAL A 257 -25.81 12.08 20.13
CA VAL A 257 -27.10 11.48 20.52
C VAL A 257 -28.07 12.46 21.18
N LEU A 258 -27.59 13.37 22.06
CA LEU A 258 -28.46 14.30 22.77
C LEU A 258 -29.16 15.28 21.81
N ILE A 259 -28.43 15.80 20.84
CA ILE A 259 -28.98 16.73 19.83
C ILE A 259 -29.99 15.97 18.99
N ARG A 260 -29.62 14.79 18.49
CA ARG A 260 -30.49 13.95 17.69
C ARG A 260 -31.76 13.52 18.42
N MET A 261 -31.68 13.25 19.73
CA MET A 261 -32.85 12.98 20.57
C MET A 261 -33.81 14.15 20.64
N LYS A 262 -33.29 15.39 20.75
CA LYS A 262 -34.08 16.63 20.76
C LYS A 262 -34.74 16.88 19.40
N ASP A 263 -34.00 16.68 18.32
CA ASP A 263 -34.52 16.85 16.96
C ASP A 263 -35.62 15.83 16.69
N ARG A 264 -35.39 14.56 17.01
CA ARG A 264 -36.40 13.48 16.89
C ARG A 264 -37.66 13.77 17.70
N PHE A 265 -37.51 14.29 18.91
CA PHE A 265 -38.65 14.70 19.73
C PHE A 265 -39.41 15.85 19.08
N SER A 266 -38.69 16.90 18.68
CA SER A 266 -39.27 18.10 18.10
C SER A 266 -40.03 17.78 16.82
N THR A 267 -39.47 16.98 15.92
CA THR A 267 -40.13 16.54 14.69
C THR A 267 -41.42 15.78 14.99
N LEU A 268 -41.38 14.76 15.84
CA LEU A 268 -42.57 13.94 16.15
C LEU A 268 -43.64 14.68 16.97
N PHE A 269 -43.23 15.66 17.76
CA PHE A 269 -44.16 16.47 18.56
C PHE A 269 -44.83 17.54 17.70
N SER A 270 -44.07 18.22 16.84
CA SER A 270 -44.52 19.36 16.03
C SER A 270 -45.09 19.00 14.67
N HIS A 271 -44.91 17.77 14.18
CA HIS A 271 -45.48 17.32 12.91
C HIS A 271 -46.56 16.25 13.10
N ASP A 272 -47.48 16.16 12.15
CA ASP A 272 -48.47 15.09 12.06
C ASP A 272 -47.93 13.84 11.34
N SER A 273 -48.80 12.87 11.05
CA SER A 273 -48.43 11.63 10.35
C SER A 273 -47.99 11.86 8.90
N ASP A 274 -48.40 12.97 8.29
CA ASP A 274 -48.07 13.32 6.91
C ASP A 274 -46.79 14.17 6.83
N SER A 275 -46.06 14.28 7.95
CA SER A 275 -44.88 15.13 8.10
C SER A 275 -45.15 16.61 7.86
N MET A 276 -46.41 17.06 8.02
CA MET A 276 -46.77 18.47 7.96
C MET A 276 -46.75 19.08 9.38
N PRO A 277 -46.43 20.38 9.52
CA PRO A 277 -46.52 21.05 10.81
C PRO A 277 -47.92 20.90 11.42
N ARG A 278 -47.97 20.34 12.62
CA ARG A 278 -49.19 20.02 13.36
C ARG A 278 -49.93 21.30 13.72
N VAL A 279 -51.20 21.36 13.32
CA VAL A 279 -52.13 22.42 13.72
C VAL A 279 -52.79 22.03 15.05
N TRP A 280 -52.67 22.88 16.07
CA TRP A 280 -53.23 22.64 17.40
C TRP A 280 -54.68 23.14 17.46
N THR A 281 -55.64 22.22 17.43
CA THR A 281 -57.08 22.54 17.46
C THR A 281 -57.69 22.35 18.85
N GLY A 282 -56.93 21.83 19.82
CA GLY A 282 -57.35 21.60 21.20
C GLY A 282 -58.03 20.25 21.42
N LYS A 283 -58.17 19.43 20.36
CA LYS A 283 -58.72 18.07 20.41
C LYS A 283 -57.65 16.99 20.49
N GLU A 284 -56.39 17.38 20.30
CA GLU A 284 -55.25 16.46 20.27
C GLU A 284 -54.90 15.98 21.67
N ASP A 285 -54.61 14.68 21.82
CA ASP A 285 -54.06 14.14 23.06
C ASP A 285 -52.57 14.47 23.17
N ILE A 286 -52.28 15.67 23.69
CA ILE A 286 -50.91 16.17 23.93
C ILE A 286 -50.11 15.17 24.77
N ARG A 287 -50.75 14.46 25.71
CA ARG A 287 -50.07 13.49 26.59
C ARG A 287 -49.64 12.27 25.79
N ALA A 288 -50.50 11.73 24.94
CA ALA A 288 -50.17 10.62 24.04
C ALA A 288 -49.05 11.02 23.06
N ILE A 289 -49.16 12.19 22.42
CA ILE A 289 -48.14 12.71 21.48
C ILE A 289 -46.79 12.84 22.17
N THR A 290 -46.76 13.45 23.37
CA THR A 290 -45.53 13.58 24.17
C THR A 290 -44.93 12.22 24.53
N LYS A 291 -45.78 11.24 24.89
CA LYS A 291 -45.34 9.89 25.23
C LYS A 291 -44.67 9.21 24.03
N THR A 292 -45.29 9.27 22.85
CA THR A 292 -44.77 8.71 21.60
C THR A 292 -43.46 9.37 21.19
N ALA A 293 -43.38 10.71 21.24
CA ALA A 293 -42.15 11.43 20.92
C ALA A 293 -41.01 11.08 21.89
N ARG A 294 -41.30 10.94 23.19
CA ARG A 294 -40.31 10.49 24.19
C ARG A 294 -39.86 9.05 23.97
N SER A 295 -40.76 8.12 23.68
CA SER A 295 -40.38 6.72 23.42
C SER A 295 -39.49 6.60 22.18
N ALA A 296 -39.79 7.37 21.12
CA ALA A 296 -38.94 7.41 19.93
C ALA A 296 -37.54 8.01 20.20
N SER A 297 -37.44 9.08 21.00
CA SER A 297 -36.13 9.61 21.42
C SER A 297 -35.37 8.65 22.33
N LEU A 298 -36.06 7.87 23.17
CA LEU A 298 -35.41 6.84 23.99
C LEU A 298 -34.91 5.67 23.12
N LYS A 299 -35.67 5.31 22.08
CA LYS A 299 -35.26 4.29 21.12
C LYS A 299 -33.94 4.66 20.45
N LEU A 300 -33.80 5.91 20.02
CA LEU A 300 -32.55 6.46 19.49
C LEU A 300 -31.38 6.29 20.46
N LEU A 301 -31.58 6.63 21.74
CA LEU A 301 -30.55 6.43 22.77
C LEU A 301 -30.18 4.94 22.93
N SER A 302 -31.16 4.04 22.89
CA SER A 302 -30.92 2.59 22.98
C SER A 302 -30.15 2.03 21.78
N VAL A 303 -30.51 2.47 20.57
CA VAL A 303 -29.81 2.08 19.34
C VAL A 303 -28.36 2.56 19.38
N MET A 304 -28.10 3.79 19.85
CA MET A 304 -26.77 4.40 19.93
C MET A 304 -25.97 4.02 21.19
N ALA A 305 -26.51 3.21 22.09
CA ALA A 305 -25.81 2.83 23.32
C ALA A 305 -24.72 1.76 23.09
N ALA A 306 -24.88 0.91 22.08
CA ALA A 306 -23.96 -0.18 21.78
C ALA A 306 -23.96 -0.57 20.30
N ILE A 307 -22.80 -1.05 19.83
CA ILE A 307 -22.59 -1.62 18.50
C ILE A 307 -23.11 -3.07 18.48
N ARG A 308 -24.00 -3.38 17.52
CA ARG A 308 -24.63 -4.70 17.37
C ARG A 308 -24.37 -5.29 15.98
N LEU A 309 -23.10 -5.55 15.67
CA LEU A 309 -22.69 -6.18 14.41
C LEU A 309 -22.68 -7.71 14.48
N ASP A 310 -22.51 -8.26 15.68
CA ASP A 310 -22.50 -9.68 15.93
C ASP A 310 -23.85 -10.12 16.54
N ASP A 311 -24.15 -11.42 16.53
CA ASP A 311 -25.46 -11.97 16.96
C ASP A 311 -25.65 -11.99 18.50
N ASP A 312 -25.01 -11.05 19.20
CA ASP A 312 -25.13 -10.90 20.64
C ASP A 312 -26.49 -10.26 20.98
N VAL A 313 -27.21 -10.87 21.92
CA VAL A 313 -28.47 -10.34 22.42
C VAL A 313 -28.20 -9.45 23.63
N ASP A 314 -28.69 -8.22 23.62
CA ASP A 314 -28.66 -7.30 24.75
C ASP A 314 -30.06 -6.92 25.24
N ASN A 315 -30.13 -6.38 26.46
CA ASN A 315 -31.37 -5.94 27.09
C ASN A 315 -31.43 -4.42 27.29
N ILE A 316 -30.64 -3.64 26.54
CA ILE A 316 -30.44 -2.20 26.78
C ILE A 316 -31.77 -1.45 26.68
N GLU A 317 -32.55 -1.71 25.64
CA GLU A 317 -33.83 -1.02 25.39
C GLU A 317 -34.83 -1.22 26.53
N ASN A 318 -35.01 -2.47 26.97
CA ASN A 318 -35.94 -2.80 28.04
C ASN A 318 -35.50 -2.19 29.37
N THR A 319 -34.19 -2.25 29.67
CA THR A 319 -33.61 -1.62 30.86
C THR A 319 -33.83 -0.10 30.85
N LEU A 320 -33.56 0.57 29.72
CA LEU A 320 -33.78 2.01 29.57
C LEU A 320 -35.26 2.38 29.72
N THR A 321 -36.16 1.63 29.08
CA THR A 321 -37.61 1.90 29.12
C THR A 321 -38.15 1.76 30.55
N SER A 322 -37.84 0.64 31.20
CA SER A 322 -38.28 0.35 32.58
C SER A 322 -37.74 1.39 33.57
N ALA A 323 -36.47 1.79 33.44
CA ALA A 323 -35.83 2.71 34.38
C ALA A 323 -36.24 4.18 34.18
N LEU A 324 -36.48 4.61 32.93
CA LEU A 324 -36.56 6.05 32.57
C LEU A 324 -37.96 6.54 32.18
N VAL A 325 -38.86 5.64 31.76
CA VAL A 325 -40.22 5.98 31.30
C VAL A 325 -41.27 5.54 32.31
N ASP A 326 -41.15 4.32 32.85
CA ASP A 326 -42.17 3.69 33.70
C ASP A 326 -42.09 4.07 35.19
N THR A 327 -41.06 4.82 35.60
CA THR A 327 -40.85 5.21 37.01
C THR A 327 -41.95 6.10 37.61
N LYS A 328 -42.90 6.60 36.81
CA LYS A 328 -44.02 7.42 37.29
C LYS A 328 -45.26 6.66 37.75
N SER A 329 -45.37 5.34 37.54
CA SER A 329 -46.54 4.58 38.03
C SER A 329 -46.40 4.08 39.48
N ASN A 330 -45.19 4.04 40.05
CA ASN A 330 -44.95 3.41 41.37
C ASN A 330 -44.62 4.39 42.50
N ALA A 331 -44.71 5.71 42.29
CA ALA A 331 -44.55 6.68 43.37
C ALA A 331 -45.75 6.72 44.36
N ALA A 332 -46.79 5.91 44.11
CA ALA A 332 -48.02 5.88 44.90
C ALA A 332 -48.37 4.48 45.42
N VAL A 333 -47.41 3.60 45.72
CA VAL A 333 -47.65 2.50 46.67
C VAL A 333 -46.37 2.28 47.47
N ALA A 334 -46.47 2.50 48.77
CA ALA A 334 -45.43 2.22 49.74
C ALA A 334 -45.04 0.73 49.69
N ASP A 335 -43.74 0.44 49.72
CA ASP A 335 -43.19 -0.31 50.84
C ASP A 335 -41.66 -0.22 50.92
N LYS A 336 -41.20 0.04 52.15
CA LYS A 336 -39.79 -0.01 52.56
C LYS A 336 -39.34 -1.47 52.60
N SER A 337 -38.68 -1.96 51.56
CA SER A 337 -37.55 -2.91 51.67
C SER A 337 -37.06 -3.29 50.27
N ILE A 338 -35.81 -3.75 50.20
CA ILE A 338 -34.99 -4.04 49.01
C ILE A 338 -34.28 -2.78 48.50
N THR A 339 -32.97 -2.76 48.71
CA THR A 339 -32.01 -1.93 47.99
C THR A 339 -32.33 -2.00 46.50
N THR A 340 -33.03 -0.99 45.99
CA THR A 340 -33.36 -0.89 44.57
C THR A 340 -32.05 -0.62 43.84
N PHE A 341 -31.42 -1.70 43.38
CA PHE A 341 -30.23 -1.64 42.54
C PHE A 341 -30.61 -0.82 41.30
N ASP A 342 -30.05 0.36 41.16
CA ASP A 342 -30.27 1.22 40.01
C ASP A 342 -29.55 0.59 38.81
N PRO A 343 -30.26 0.01 37.83
CA PRO A 343 -29.62 -0.68 36.71
C PRO A 343 -28.80 0.27 35.84
N LEU A 344 -28.99 1.59 35.99
CA LEU A 344 -28.23 2.62 35.29
C LEU A 344 -27.11 3.24 36.13
N ALA A 345 -26.81 2.70 37.33
CA ALA A 345 -25.66 3.11 38.14
C ALA A 345 -24.35 2.42 37.73
N SER A 346 -24.41 1.43 36.85
CA SER A 346 -23.26 0.68 36.34
C SER A 346 -22.46 1.47 35.29
N SER A 347 -21.14 1.32 35.30
CA SER A 347 -20.25 1.83 34.26
C SER A 347 -20.24 0.98 32.98
N SER A 348 -20.83 -0.22 33.00
CA SER A 348 -20.92 -1.14 31.86
C SER A 348 -22.32 -1.74 31.72
N TRP A 349 -22.67 -2.09 30.49
CA TRP A 349 -23.88 -2.87 30.19
C TRP A 349 -23.65 -4.35 30.48
N GLU A 350 -24.68 -5.01 31.02
CA GLU A 350 -24.69 -6.47 31.15
C GLU A 350 -24.75 -7.10 29.75
N GLN A 351 -23.93 -8.13 29.50
CA GLN A 351 -23.85 -8.87 28.23
C GLN A 351 -23.34 -8.06 27.01
N VAL A 352 -22.84 -6.84 27.20
CA VAL A 352 -22.21 -6.06 26.12
C VAL A 352 -20.74 -5.80 26.45
N PRO A 353 -19.80 -6.26 25.60
CA PRO A 353 -18.38 -6.00 25.77
C PRO A 353 -18.04 -4.50 25.80
N PRO A 354 -17.01 -4.08 26.56
CA PRO A 354 -16.57 -2.69 26.59
C PRO A 354 -16.23 -2.12 25.20
N ALA A 355 -15.63 -2.93 24.33
CA ALA A 355 -15.27 -2.53 22.96
C ALA A 355 -16.50 -2.15 22.10
N LYS A 356 -17.67 -2.74 22.39
CA LYS A 356 -18.94 -2.48 21.69
C LYS A 356 -19.80 -1.42 22.38
N THR A 357 -19.43 -1.01 23.60
CA THR A 357 -20.18 0.00 24.35
C THR A 357 -19.86 1.40 23.81
N LEU A 358 -20.89 2.10 23.34
CA LEU A 358 -20.77 3.49 22.86
C LEU A 358 -21.14 4.49 23.94
N ILE A 359 -22.20 4.20 24.71
CA ILE A 359 -22.70 5.05 25.78
C ILE A 359 -22.98 4.15 26.98
N THR A 360 -22.38 4.45 28.12
CA THR A 360 -22.55 3.66 29.35
C THR A 360 -23.92 3.86 29.99
N PRO A 361 -24.40 2.95 30.86
CA PRO A 361 -25.68 3.12 31.54
C PRO A 361 -25.80 4.45 32.30
N VAL A 362 -24.74 4.85 33.02
CA VAL A 362 -24.67 6.13 33.74
C VAL A 362 -24.76 7.32 32.78
N GLN A 363 -24.09 7.26 31.64
CA GLN A 363 -24.18 8.31 30.61
C GLN A 363 -25.58 8.38 30.02
N CYS A 364 -26.22 7.24 29.70
CA CYS A 364 -27.62 7.21 29.24
C CYS A 364 -28.56 7.89 30.25
N LYS A 365 -28.39 7.64 31.55
CA LYS A 365 -29.16 8.31 32.61
C LYS A 365 -28.94 9.82 32.63
N SER A 366 -27.70 10.26 32.49
CA SER A 366 -27.34 11.69 32.44
C SER A 366 -27.94 12.37 31.20
N LEU A 367 -27.76 11.78 30.02
CA LEU A 367 -28.31 12.25 28.75
C LEU A 367 -29.84 12.36 28.79
N TRP A 368 -30.51 11.36 29.36
CA TRP A 368 -31.97 11.39 29.52
C TRP A 368 -32.45 12.52 30.45
N ARG A 369 -31.72 12.80 31.54
CA ARG A 369 -32.03 13.93 32.43
C ARG A 369 -31.86 15.26 31.71
N GLN A 370 -30.79 15.44 30.96
CA GLN A 370 -30.55 16.65 30.17
C GLN A 370 -31.63 16.85 29.09
N PHE A 371 -31.97 15.78 28.37
CA PHE A 371 -33.05 15.78 27.39
C PHE A 371 -34.39 16.19 28.01
N ARG A 372 -34.75 15.62 29.17
CA ARG A 372 -35.99 15.99 29.88
C ARG A 372 -35.99 17.42 30.40
N GLY A 373 -34.86 17.93 30.87
CA GLY A 373 -34.72 19.31 31.34
C GLY A 373 -34.99 20.33 30.22
N SER A 374 -34.53 20.04 29.00
CA SER A 374 -34.79 20.90 27.83
C SER A 374 -36.22 20.88 27.30
N GLN A 375 -37.11 20.02 27.82
CA GLN A 375 -38.53 19.99 27.44
C GLN A 375 -39.44 20.75 28.41
N GLN A 376 -38.89 21.22 29.54
CA GLN A 376 -39.66 21.89 30.60
C GLN A 376 -39.43 23.41 30.63
N ALA A 377 -38.45 23.89 29.88
CA ALA A 377 -38.29 25.30 29.52
C ALA A 377 -39.01 25.55 28.19
#